data_AF-A0A2T7FTH2-F1
#
_entry.id   AF-A0A2T7FTH2-F1
#
_cell.length_a   1.000
_cell.length_b   1.000
_cell.length_c   1.000
_cell.angle_alpha   90.00
_cell.angle_beta   90.00
_cell.angle_gamma   90.00
#
_symmetry.space_group_name_H-M   'P 1'
#
loop_
_entity.id
_entity.type
_entity.pdbx_description
1 polymer ?
#
loop_
_entity_poly.entity_id
_entity_poly.type
_entity_poly.pdbx_seq_one_letter_code
_entity_poly.pdbx_strand_id
1 'polypeptide(L)'
;MKTTLTAGLLAGVVASFAAQTSAQDMSAQQAIEALNLGALAELYESGAAGPDTSPAEALLIDMGALTSEDLGDSEAASAKLDRFVADLQDRSESYIGNVSDRNIVERVLKAWDEATVIEDEAVLGLLNGLVDQGFMTGYNVLDTADLSNFDPELMLRYGHSSIDHAVQLLYLMKREGFDPKVQFTPKSSAFVFLPEWGEPPASVVTFDSGTMVNVMVEYNLDFEFSSVERKQAFMDLINDYAKRDDEDEAGLIIDAWWQPFYRSYVPMDRYEPLSENRVQIGGYQADIVTLPADAAPMVEKIATVDGVGEVSTTEIWVNPAFYRYMVGDFK
;
A
#
# COMPACT_ATOMS: atom_id res chain seq x y z
N MET A 1 39.93 3.29 -60.54
CA MET A 1 39.92 3.20 -59.07
C MET A 1 38.50 3.41 -58.58
N LYS A 2 38.08 2.67 -57.55
CA LYS A 2 36.75 2.59 -56.92
C LYS A 2 35.76 1.60 -57.56
N THR A 3 36.07 0.35 -57.30
CA THR A 3 35.15 -0.77 -57.08
C THR A 3 34.11 -0.39 -56.01
N THR A 4 32.83 -0.69 -56.24
CA THR A 4 31.85 -0.80 -55.14
C THR A 4 31.03 -2.06 -55.35
N LEU A 5 31.19 -3.01 -54.43
CA LEU A 5 30.40 -4.22 -54.31
C LEU A 5 29.02 -3.87 -53.76
N THR A 6 27.96 -4.37 -54.39
CA THR A 6 26.66 -4.59 -53.76
C THR A 6 26.55 -6.06 -53.38
N ALA A 7 26.71 -6.36 -52.09
CA ALA A 7 26.44 -7.67 -51.51
C ALA A 7 24.94 -7.78 -51.18
N GLY A 8 24.31 -8.82 -51.70
CA GLY A 8 22.90 -9.14 -51.51
C GLY A 8 22.62 -9.90 -50.20
N LEU A 9 21.37 -9.74 -49.77
CA LEU A 9 20.64 -10.39 -48.68
C LEU A 9 21.13 -11.78 -48.23
N LEU A 10 21.32 -11.93 -46.92
CA LEU A 10 20.82 -13.09 -46.18
C LEU A 10 20.14 -12.59 -44.90
N ALA A 11 18.81 -12.54 -44.92
CA ALA A 11 17.99 -12.40 -43.73
C ALA A 11 17.92 -13.77 -43.04
N GLY A 12 18.70 -13.93 -41.96
CA GLY A 12 18.56 -15.07 -41.07
C GLY A 12 17.34 -14.86 -40.18
N VAL A 13 16.28 -15.63 -40.42
CA VAL A 13 15.16 -15.75 -39.49
C VAL A 13 15.66 -16.56 -38.29
N VAL A 14 15.98 -15.89 -37.20
CA VAL A 14 16.13 -16.53 -35.89
C VAL A 14 14.71 -16.72 -35.35
N ALA A 15 14.15 -17.90 -35.56
CA ALA A 15 12.93 -18.31 -34.88
C ALA A 15 13.32 -18.61 -33.42
N SER A 16 13.09 -17.64 -32.54
CA SER A 16 13.13 -17.86 -31.09
C SER A 16 11.95 -18.77 -30.72
N PHE A 17 12.23 -20.06 -30.52
CA PHE A 17 11.32 -20.94 -29.80
C PHE A 17 11.35 -20.52 -28.32
N ALA A 18 10.42 -19.65 -27.93
CA ALA A 18 10.07 -19.51 -26.53
C ALA A 18 9.38 -20.81 -26.11
N ALA A 19 10.10 -21.66 -25.37
CA ALA A 19 9.48 -22.75 -24.65
C ALA A 19 8.60 -22.12 -23.56
N GLN A 20 7.29 -22.09 -23.79
CA GLN A 20 6.33 -21.97 -22.69
C GLN A 20 6.47 -23.23 -21.85
N THR A 21 7.25 -23.16 -20.78
CA THR A 21 7.05 -24.05 -19.64
C THR A 21 5.68 -23.73 -19.09
N SER A 22 4.67 -24.52 -19.47
CA SER A 22 3.43 -24.57 -18.70
C SER A 22 3.84 -25.00 -17.30
N ALA A 23 3.69 -24.12 -16.30
CA ALA A 23 3.69 -24.56 -14.91
C ALA A 23 2.68 -25.72 -14.82
N GLN A 24 3.08 -26.83 -14.20
CA GLN A 24 2.12 -27.90 -13.95
C GLN A 24 1.06 -27.38 -13.00
N ASP A 25 -0.21 -27.60 -13.33
CA ASP A 25 -1.34 -27.30 -12.45
C ASP A 25 -1.08 -27.89 -11.05
N MET A 26 -1.11 -27.05 -10.02
CA MET A 26 -1.01 -27.46 -8.62
C MET A 26 -2.27 -28.22 -8.18
N SER A 27 -2.07 -29.47 -7.75
CA SER A 27 -3.09 -30.27 -7.07
C SER A 27 -3.14 -30.01 -5.57
N ALA A 28 -4.25 -30.40 -4.93
CA ALA A 28 -4.41 -30.35 -3.47
C ALA A 28 -3.28 -31.08 -2.73
N GLN A 29 -2.86 -32.24 -3.22
CA GLN A 29 -1.77 -33.01 -2.62
C GLN A 29 -0.42 -32.26 -2.70
N GLN A 30 -0.12 -31.65 -3.85
CA GLN A 30 1.10 -30.84 -4.02
C GLN A 30 1.10 -29.60 -3.11
N ALA A 31 -0.06 -28.95 -2.93
CA ALA A 31 -0.19 -27.83 -2.02
C ALA A 31 0.07 -28.24 -0.56
N ILE A 32 -0.52 -29.35 -0.11
CA ILE A 32 -0.29 -29.93 1.22
C ILE A 32 1.20 -30.28 1.43
N GLU A 33 1.86 -30.85 0.42
CA GLU A 33 3.29 -31.17 0.47
C GLU A 33 4.14 -29.90 0.55
N ALA A 34 3.86 -28.88 -0.28
CA ALA A 34 4.56 -27.61 -0.26
C ALA A 34 4.45 -26.90 1.10
N LEU A 35 3.30 -27.03 1.77
CA LEU A 35 3.06 -26.44 3.10
C LEU A 35 3.51 -27.34 4.26
N ASN A 36 4.05 -28.54 3.98
CA ASN A 36 4.42 -29.55 4.97
C ASN A 36 3.24 -29.96 5.90
N LEU A 37 2.03 -30.05 5.34
CA LEU A 37 0.80 -30.35 6.08
C LEU A 37 0.35 -31.81 5.97
N GLY A 38 1.17 -32.70 5.41
CA GLY A 38 0.78 -34.10 5.13
C GLY A 38 0.26 -34.85 6.36
N ALA A 39 0.94 -34.75 7.50
CA ALA A 39 0.50 -35.41 8.74
C ALA A 39 -0.83 -34.87 9.27
N LEU A 40 -1.14 -33.58 9.02
CA LEU A 40 -2.44 -33.01 9.37
C LEU A 40 -3.53 -33.50 8.42
N ALA A 41 -3.23 -33.59 7.11
CA ALA A 41 -4.15 -34.11 6.12
C ALA A 41 -4.56 -35.57 6.40
N GLU A 42 -3.64 -36.39 6.92
CA GLU A 42 -3.94 -37.78 7.33
C GLU A 42 -4.99 -37.89 8.45
N LEU A 43 -5.26 -36.81 9.20
CA LEU A 43 -6.30 -36.78 10.23
C LEU A 43 -7.72 -36.55 9.65
N TYR A 44 -7.82 -36.17 8.38
CA TYR A 44 -9.10 -35.95 7.70
C TYR A 44 -9.60 -37.24 7.05
N GLU A 45 -10.90 -37.49 7.16
CA GLU A 45 -11.54 -38.63 6.49
C GLU A 45 -11.90 -38.27 5.04
N SER A 46 -11.77 -39.25 4.13
CA SER A 46 -12.32 -39.11 2.78
C SER A 46 -13.82 -38.84 2.84
N GLY A 47 -14.27 -37.88 2.04
CA GLY A 47 -15.67 -37.48 1.98
C GLY A 47 -16.12 -36.47 3.05
N ALA A 48 -15.22 -36.02 3.93
CA ALA A 48 -15.57 -35.11 5.03
C ALA A 48 -16.11 -33.75 4.57
N ALA A 49 -15.74 -33.28 3.37
CA ALA A 49 -16.15 -32.00 2.80
C ALA A 49 -17.08 -32.14 1.58
N GLY A 50 -17.58 -33.35 1.31
CA GLY A 50 -18.47 -33.67 0.19
C GLY A 50 -18.22 -35.08 -0.37
N PRO A 51 -19.11 -35.62 -1.24
CA PRO A 51 -18.83 -36.89 -1.92
C PRO A 51 -17.51 -36.83 -2.69
N ASP A 52 -16.71 -37.89 -2.61
CA ASP A 52 -15.46 -38.08 -3.34
C ASP A 52 -14.30 -37.11 -2.98
N THR A 53 -14.41 -36.29 -1.93
CA THR A 53 -13.28 -35.44 -1.50
C THR A 53 -12.17 -36.25 -0.85
N SER A 54 -10.93 -36.04 -1.28
CA SER A 54 -9.73 -36.55 -0.60
C SER A 54 -9.48 -35.85 0.73
N PRO A 55 -8.67 -36.44 1.64
CA PRO A 55 -8.27 -35.78 2.88
C PRO A 55 -7.54 -34.45 2.66
N ALA A 56 -6.72 -34.34 1.60
CA ALA A 56 -6.02 -33.10 1.24
C ALA A 56 -7.00 -31.99 0.84
N GLU A 57 -7.99 -32.31 0.00
CA GLU A 57 -9.05 -31.36 -0.39
C GLU A 57 -9.91 -30.96 0.81
N ALA A 58 -10.26 -31.92 1.69
CA ALA A 58 -11.02 -31.62 2.89
C ALA A 58 -10.28 -30.66 3.83
N LEU A 59 -8.97 -30.87 4.04
CA LEU A 59 -8.14 -29.96 4.83
C LEU A 59 -8.04 -28.58 4.17
N LEU A 60 -7.80 -28.50 2.85
CA LEU A 60 -7.71 -27.21 2.15
C LEU A 60 -9.03 -26.44 2.13
N ILE A 61 -10.16 -27.13 2.14
CA ILE A 61 -11.48 -26.51 2.33
C ILE A 61 -11.64 -26.00 3.77
N ASP A 62 -11.24 -26.76 4.78
CA ASP A 62 -11.31 -26.31 6.19
C ASP A 62 -10.40 -25.10 6.44
N MET A 63 -9.23 -25.07 5.81
CA MET A 63 -8.31 -23.93 5.84
C MET A 63 -8.82 -22.71 5.04
N GLY A 64 -9.90 -22.86 4.27
CA GLY A 64 -10.47 -21.79 3.43
C GLY A 64 -9.70 -21.52 2.14
N ALA A 65 -8.72 -22.35 1.78
CA ALA A 65 -7.99 -22.23 0.52
C ALA A 65 -8.87 -22.58 -0.69
N LEU A 66 -9.82 -23.49 -0.49
CA LEU A 66 -10.80 -23.93 -1.48
C LEU A 66 -12.22 -23.92 -0.88
N THR A 67 -13.21 -23.93 -1.76
CA THR A 67 -14.60 -24.28 -1.44
C THR A 67 -14.95 -25.62 -2.07
N SER A 68 -16.01 -26.29 -1.62
CA SER A 68 -16.48 -27.52 -2.28
C SER A 68 -16.87 -27.31 -3.74
N GLU A 69 -17.28 -26.09 -4.13
CA GLU A 69 -17.61 -25.75 -5.52
C GLU A 69 -16.36 -25.71 -6.42
N ASP A 70 -15.21 -25.30 -5.86
CA ASP A 70 -13.95 -25.21 -6.61
C ASP A 70 -13.47 -26.57 -7.12
N LEU A 71 -13.85 -27.67 -6.45
CA LEU A 71 -13.47 -29.03 -6.87
C LEU A 71 -14.07 -29.42 -8.23
N GLY A 72 -15.10 -28.71 -8.69
CA GLY A 72 -15.69 -28.91 -10.01
C GLY A 72 -14.91 -28.28 -11.17
N ASP A 73 -13.93 -27.42 -10.89
CA ASP A 73 -13.12 -26.69 -11.86
C ASP A 73 -11.64 -26.77 -11.48
N SER A 74 -10.93 -27.73 -12.07
CA SER A 74 -9.53 -28.01 -11.72
C SER A 74 -8.58 -26.86 -12.03
N GLU A 75 -8.85 -26.07 -13.08
CA GLU A 75 -8.02 -24.93 -13.45
C GLU A 75 -8.19 -23.80 -12.43
N ALA A 76 -9.42 -23.48 -12.08
CA ALA A 76 -9.71 -22.48 -11.05
C ALA A 76 -9.19 -22.91 -9.66
N ALA A 77 -9.37 -24.18 -9.28
CA ALA A 77 -8.84 -24.71 -8.03
C ALA A 77 -7.31 -24.64 -8.00
N SER A 78 -6.65 -25.02 -9.09
CA SER A 78 -5.20 -24.97 -9.20
C SER A 78 -4.66 -23.55 -9.00
N ALA A 79 -5.23 -22.56 -9.68
CA ALA A 79 -4.84 -21.16 -9.54
C ALA A 79 -5.05 -20.62 -8.11
N LYS A 80 -6.10 -21.06 -7.41
CA LYS A 80 -6.33 -20.72 -5.99
C LYS A 80 -5.28 -21.33 -5.08
N LEU A 81 -4.94 -22.60 -5.29
CA LEU A 81 -3.91 -23.29 -4.51
C LEU A 81 -2.53 -22.68 -4.71
N ASP A 82 -2.15 -22.38 -5.96
CA ASP A 82 -0.88 -21.72 -6.26
C ASP A 82 -0.75 -20.41 -5.49
N ARG A 83 -1.79 -19.57 -5.52
CA ARG A 83 -1.81 -18.30 -4.78
C ARG A 83 -1.74 -18.53 -3.27
N PHE A 84 -2.56 -19.44 -2.73
CA PHE A 84 -2.61 -19.71 -1.31
C PHE A 84 -1.27 -20.23 -0.76
N VAL A 85 -0.60 -21.13 -1.49
CA VAL A 85 0.72 -21.63 -1.12
C VAL A 85 1.76 -20.53 -1.17
N ALA A 86 1.76 -19.73 -2.24
CA ALA A 86 2.68 -18.60 -2.38
C ALA A 86 2.50 -17.59 -1.22
N ASP A 87 1.27 -17.19 -0.92
CA ASP A 87 0.95 -16.24 0.15
C ASP A 87 1.39 -16.74 1.54
N LEU A 88 1.22 -18.04 1.85
CA LEU A 88 1.62 -18.59 3.15
C LEU A 88 3.14 -18.76 3.31
N GLN A 89 3.82 -19.02 2.19
CA GLN A 89 5.28 -19.16 2.16
C GLN A 89 6.00 -17.82 2.05
N ASP A 90 5.31 -16.78 1.60
CA ASP A 90 5.89 -15.46 1.57
C ASP A 90 6.23 -14.97 2.99
N ARG A 91 7.44 -14.42 3.08
CA ARG A 91 8.05 -13.83 4.29
C ARG A 91 8.58 -12.44 4.00
N SER A 92 8.42 -11.95 2.77
CA SER A 92 8.89 -10.64 2.35
C SER A 92 7.87 -9.53 2.66
N GLU A 93 6.58 -9.86 2.57
CA GLU A 93 5.49 -8.96 2.96
C GLU A 93 5.25 -8.91 4.47
N SER A 94 4.75 -7.76 4.93
CA SER A 94 4.22 -7.55 6.28
C SER A 94 2.76 -7.11 6.19
N TYR A 95 1.86 -7.88 6.79
CA TYR A 95 0.43 -7.54 6.85
C TYR A 95 -0.21 -8.13 8.10
N ILE A 96 -1.29 -7.49 8.56
CA ILE A 96 -2.01 -7.88 9.78
C ILE A 96 -3.25 -8.72 9.48
N GLY A 97 -3.63 -8.89 8.22
CA GLY A 97 -4.71 -9.79 7.80
C GLY A 97 -5.42 -9.30 6.53
N ASN A 98 -6.55 -9.91 6.22
CA ASN A 98 -7.42 -9.51 5.10
C ASN A 98 -8.65 -8.76 5.60
N VAL A 99 -9.32 -7.98 4.76
CA VAL A 99 -10.57 -7.30 5.11
C VAL A 99 -11.68 -8.29 5.51
N SER A 100 -11.69 -9.49 4.94
CA SER A 100 -12.65 -10.54 5.26
C SER A 100 -12.43 -11.14 6.65
N ASP A 101 -11.21 -11.06 7.20
CA ASP A 101 -10.88 -11.61 8.52
C ASP A 101 -11.84 -11.07 9.58
N ARG A 102 -12.37 -11.97 10.40
CA ARG A 102 -13.32 -11.60 11.47
C ARG A 102 -12.72 -10.61 12.46
N ASN A 103 -11.41 -10.64 12.67
CA ASN A 103 -10.68 -9.85 13.65
C ASN A 103 -9.81 -8.75 13.05
N ILE A 104 -9.95 -8.42 11.76
CA ILE A 104 -9.13 -7.37 11.14
C ILE A 104 -9.24 -6.03 11.88
N VAL A 105 -10.46 -5.64 12.24
CA VAL A 105 -10.73 -4.39 12.98
C VAL A 105 -10.07 -4.41 14.36
N GLU A 106 -10.11 -5.53 15.07
CA GLU A 106 -9.45 -5.68 16.37
C GLU A 106 -7.94 -5.51 16.24
N ARG A 107 -7.33 -6.12 15.21
CA ARG A 107 -5.88 -5.99 14.94
C ARG A 107 -5.49 -4.56 14.60
N VAL A 108 -6.29 -3.84 13.80
CA VAL A 108 -6.08 -2.42 13.49
C VAL A 108 -6.19 -1.53 14.72
N LEU A 109 -7.23 -1.72 15.54
CA LEU A 109 -7.40 -0.97 16.79
C LEU A 109 -6.25 -1.21 17.75
N LYS A 110 -5.80 -2.46 17.88
CA LYS A 110 -4.65 -2.80 18.72
C LYS A 110 -3.37 -2.12 18.21
N ALA A 111 -3.11 -2.16 16.91
CA ALA A 111 -1.95 -1.50 16.31
C ALA A 111 -1.99 0.02 16.52
N TRP A 112 -3.17 0.63 16.49
CA TRP A 112 -3.37 2.05 16.81
C TRP A 112 -3.18 2.39 18.28
N ASP A 113 -3.70 1.57 19.20
CA ASP A 113 -3.54 1.79 20.64
C ASP A 113 -2.07 1.68 21.09
N GLU A 114 -1.28 0.88 20.37
CA GLU A 114 0.16 0.73 20.55
C GLU A 114 0.98 1.78 19.78
N ALA A 115 0.35 2.56 18.89
CA ALA A 115 1.01 3.56 18.07
C ALA A 115 1.46 4.78 18.89
N THR A 116 2.71 5.17 18.71
CA THR A 116 3.27 6.41 19.26
C THR A 116 3.74 7.31 18.13
N VAL A 117 3.77 8.63 18.38
CA VAL A 117 4.58 9.52 17.55
C VAL A 117 6.03 9.02 17.62
N ILE A 118 6.78 9.17 16.54
CA ILE A 118 8.22 8.92 16.56
C ILE A 118 8.85 9.94 17.50
N GLU A 119 9.35 9.49 18.65
CA GLU A 119 9.95 10.34 19.68
C GLU A 119 11.47 10.49 19.55
N ASP A 120 12.06 10.02 18.44
CA ASP A 120 13.48 10.15 18.20
C ASP A 120 13.87 11.62 17.97
N GLU A 121 14.42 12.25 19.01
CA GLU A 121 14.78 13.67 19.02
C GLU A 121 15.77 14.04 17.91
N ALA A 122 16.66 13.13 17.50
CA ALA A 122 17.61 13.38 16.44
C ALA A 122 16.92 13.40 15.07
N VAL A 123 16.03 12.44 14.83
CA VAL A 123 15.23 12.36 13.59
C VAL A 123 14.29 13.56 13.49
N LEU A 124 13.52 13.84 14.54
CA LEU A 124 12.59 14.97 14.56
C LEU A 124 13.32 16.30 14.46
N GLY A 125 14.44 16.46 15.17
CA GLY A 125 15.26 17.68 15.13
C GLY A 125 15.79 17.96 13.72
N LEU A 126 16.26 16.91 13.02
CA LEU A 126 16.71 17.02 11.64
C LEU A 126 15.55 17.43 10.72
N LEU A 127 14.46 16.66 10.72
CA LEU A 127 13.33 16.89 9.81
C LEU A 127 12.67 18.25 10.04
N ASN A 128 12.46 18.63 11.29
CA ASN A 128 11.93 19.94 11.63
C ASN A 128 12.89 21.07 11.23
N GLY A 129 14.20 20.85 11.34
CA GLY A 129 15.20 21.77 10.82
C GLY A 129 15.12 21.97 9.30
N LEU A 130 14.73 20.95 8.53
CA LEU A 130 14.50 21.08 7.08
C LEU A 130 13.24 21.88 6.77
N VAL A 131 12.18 21.69 7.57
CA VAL A 131 10.95 22.51 7.48
C VAL A 131 11.29 23.97 7.78
N ASP A 132 12.04 24.21 8.85
CA ASP A 132 12.41 25.57 9.28
C ASP A 132 13.27 26.32 8.26
N GLN A 133 14.15 25.60 7.56
CA GLN A 133 14.95 26.14 6.45
C GLN A 133 14.14 26.35 5.16
N GLY A 134 12.85 26.02 5.16
CA GLY A 134 11.97 26.14 4.00
C GLY A 134 12.30 25.16 2.88
N PHE A 135 12.96 24.03 3.19
CA PHE A 135 13.23 23.00 2.19
C PHE A 135 11.99 22.15 1.90
N MET A 136 11.06 22.08 2.85
CA MET A 136 9.77 21.41 2.73
C MET A 136 8.74 22.09 3.64
N THR A 137 7.46 21.85 3.40
CA THR A 137 6.35 22.38 4.22
C THR A 137 5.78 21.36 5.21
N GLY A 138 6.25 20.13 5.14
CA GLY A 138 5.84 19.03 6.00
C GLY A 138 6.46 17.70 5.55
N TYR A 139 6.25 16.68 6.37
CA TYR A 139 6.72 15.32 6.14
C TYR A 139 5.81 14.31 6.83
N ASN A 140 5.79 13.08 6.32
CA ASN A 140 5.34 11.92 7.08
C ASN A 140 6.57 11.09 7.44
N VAL A 141 6.69 10.61 8.66
CA VAL A 141 7.80 9.73 9.07
C VAL A 141 7.25 8.44 9.68
N LEU A 142 7.86 7.31 9.32
CA LEU A 142 7.46 5.96 9.72
C LEU A 142 8.69 5.09 9.99
N ASP A 143 8.53 4.04 10.79
CA ASP A 143 9.55 3.00 11.00
C ASP A 143 9.61 2.09 9.77
N THR A 144 10.81 1.88 9.24
CA THR A 144 11.02 1.03 8.06
C THR A 144 10.71 -0.45 8.32
N ALA A 145 10.70 -0.87 9.59
CA ALA A 145 10.29 -2.22 9.98
C ALA A 145 8.79 -2.49 9.73
N ASP A 146 7.97 -1.44 9.64
CA ASP A 146 6.51 -1.55 9.48
C ASP A 146 6.04 -1.48 8.02
N LEU A 147 6.98 -1.41 7.06
CA LEU A 147 6.68 -1.37 5.63
C LEU A 147 6.04 -2.69 5.17
N SER A 148 4.93 -2.57 4.45
CA SER A 148 4.16 -3.71 3.95
C SER A 148 4.91 -4.58 2.94
N ASN A 149 5.78 -3.98 2.12
CA ASN A 149 6.49 -4.63 1.00
C ASN A 149 5.55 -5.33 -0.01
N PHE A 150 4.28 -4.91 -0.06
CA PHE A 150 3.31 -5.40 -1.04
C PHE A 150 3.75 -5.14 -2.49
N ASP A 151 3.20 -5.94 -3.40
CA ASP A 151 3.39 -5.77 -4.84
C ASP A 151 2.89 -4.39 -5.29
N PRO A 152 3.76 -3.49 -5.80
CA PRO A 152 3.37 -2.16 -6.27
C PRO A 152 2.25 -2.19 -7.34
N GLU A 153 2.16 -3.25 -8.14
CA GLU A 153 1.12 -3.41 -9.16
C GLU A 153 -0.27 -3.66 -8.53
N LEU A 154 -0.31 -4.18 -7.31
CA LEU A 154 -1.54 -4.51 -6.58
C LEU A 154 -1.79 -3.61 -5.38
N MET A 155 -0.83 -2.77 -5.01
CA MET A 155 -0.87 -1.94 -3.80
C MET A 155 -1.51 -0.56 -4.00
N LEU A 156 -2.34 -0.16 -3.03
CA LEU A 156 -2.63 1.25 -2.73
C LEU A 156 -2.31 1.57 -1.27
N ARG A 157 -1.86 2.80 -1.02
CA ARG A 157 -1.68 3.34 0.32
C ARG A 157 -2.72 4.42 0.58
N TYR A 158 -3.48 4.30 1.66
CA TYR A 158 -4.50 5.25 2.12
C TYR A 158 -4.07 5.89 3.44
N GLY A 159 -3.88 7.21 3.45
CA GLY A 159 -3.43 7.97 4.63
C GLY A 159 -4.55 8.72 5.32
N HIS A 160 -4.65 8.63 6.64
CA HIS A 160 -5.67 9.34 7.43
C HIS A 160 -5.30 9.42 8.93
N SER A 161 -6.07 10.17 9.72
CA SER A 161 -5.80 10.42 11.16
C SER A 161 -6.89 9.93 12.12
N SER A 162 -8.11 9.66 11.64
CA SER A 162 -9.22 9.13 12.45
C SER A 162 -9.26 7.61 12.42
N ILE A 163 -9.02 6.96 13.56
CA ILE A 163 -9.12 5.49 13.65
C ILE A 163 -10.54 4.99 13.42
N ASP A 164 -11.56 5.76 13.83
CA ASP A 164 -12.97 5.41 13.57
C ASP A 164 -13.27 5.40 12.06
N HIS A 165 -12.61 6.27 11.28
CA HIS A 165 -12.67 6.24 9.82
C HIS A 165 -12.08 4.94 9.26
N ALA A 166 -10.89 4.51 9.71
CA ALA A 166 -10.31 3.23 9.30
C ALA A 166 -11.27 2.06 9.57
N VAL A 167 -11.86 2.01 10.76
CA VAL A 167 -12.82 0.96 11.13
C VAL A 167 -14.02 0.93 10.18
N GLN A 168 -14.61 2.09 9.89
CA GLN A 168 -15.74 2.17 8.95
C GLN A 168 -15.33 1.84 7.52
N LEU A 169 -14.15 2.26 7.07
CA LEU A 169 -13.63 1.96 5.74
C LEU A 169 -13.46 0.45 5.55
N LEU A 170 -12.91 -0.28 6.53
CA LEU A 170 -12.75 -1.74 6.43
C LEU A 170 -14.10 -2.47 6.34
N TYR A 171 -15.09 -2.06 7.12
CA TYR A 171 -16.45 -2.63 7.00
C TYR A 171 -17.14 -2.26 5.70
N LEU A 172 -16.93 -1.04 5.20
CA LEU A 172 -17.43 -0.59 3.92
C LEU A 172 -16.82 -1.41 2.77
N MET A 173 -15.50 -1.60 2.78
CA MET A 173 -14.79 -2.46 1.82
C MET A 173 -15.37 -3.87 1.81
N LYS A 174 -15.57 -4.46 3.00
CA LYS A 174 -16.20 -5.77 3.13
C LYS A 174 -17.62 -5.80 2.56
N ARG A 175 -18.43 -4.76 2.80
CA ARG A 175 -19.80 -4.62 2.27
C ARG A 175 -19.82 -4.58 0.74
N GLU A 176 -18.88 -3.84 0.14
CA GLU A 176 -18.75 -3.66 -1.30
C GLU A 176 -17.97 -4.80 -1.99
N GLY A 177 -17.64 -5.86 -1.24
CA GLY A 177 -17.00 -7.07 -1.77
C GLY A 177 -15.51 -6.92 -2.08
N PHE A 178 -14.84 -5.97 -1.43
CA PHE A 178 -13.38 -5.88 -1.43
C PHE A 178 -12.79 -6.76 -0.34
N ASP A 179 -11.71 -7.47 -0.68
CA ASP A 179 -10.97 -8.29 0.27
C ASP A 179 -9.44 -8.23 0.11
N PRO A 180 -8.82 -7.03 0.13
CA PRO A 180 -7.37 -6.92 0.06
C PRO A 180 -6.68 -7.40 1.35
N LYS A 181 -5.39 -7.75 1.25
CA LYS A 181 -4.49 -7.77 2.42
C LYS A 181 -4.42 -6.36 2.99
N VAL A 182 -4.25 -6.25 4.30
CA VAL A 182 -4.23 -5.00 5.05
C VAL A 182 -2.97 -4.95 5.89
N GLN A 183 -2.19 -3.89 5.72
CA GLN A 183 -1.13 -3.53 6.66
C GLN A 183 -1.44 -2.15 7.24
N PHE A 184 -1.35 -2.06 8.57
CA PHE A 184 -1.53 -0.81 9.30
C PHE A 184 -0.16 -0.29 9.74
N THR A 185 0.24 0.87 9.26
CA THR A 185 1.51 1.49 9.60
C THR A 185 1.25 2.84 10.28
N PRO A 186 1.48 2.97 11.59
CA PRO A 186 1.41 4.27 12.23
C PRO A 186 2.51 5.18 11.67
N LYS A 187 2.21 6.47 11.59
CA LYS A 187 3.17 7.47 11.12
C LYS A 187 3.03 8.74 11.93
N SER A 188 4.10 9.51 12.00
CA SER A 188 4.06 10.88 12.48
C SER A 188 3.99 11.82 11.30
N SER A 189 3.05 12.74 11.33
CA SER A 189 2.85 13.72 10.28
C SER A 189 3.14 15.10 10.85
N ALA A 190 4.02 15.83 10.17
CA ALA A 190 4.39 17.18 10.53
C ALA A 190 4.05 18.14 9.38
N PHE A 191 3.48 19.29 9.69
CA PHE A 191 3.20 20.34 8.72
C PHE A 191 3.33 21.73 9.35
N VAL A 192 3.61 22.73 8.50
CA VAL A 192 3.63 24.13 8.92
C VAL A 192 2.23 24.55 9.39
N PHE A 193 2.13 24.99 10.64
CA PHE A 193 0.92 25.59 11.20
C PHE A 193 0.90 27.08 10.90
N LEU A 194 -0.18 27.57 10.32
CA LEU A 194 -0.33 28.98 10.00
C LEU A 194 -1.14 29.71 11.10
N PRO A 195 -0.67 30.86 11.63
CA PRO A 195 -1.37 31.58 12.69
C PRO A 195 -2.82 31.94 12.34
N GLU A 196 -3.13 32.15 11.06
CA GLU A 196 -4.50 32.41 10.60
C GLU A 196 -5.48 31.24 10.82
N TRP A 197 -4.99 30.03 11.09
CA TRP A 197 -5.82 28.86 11.42
C TRP A 197 -6.33 28.89 12.87
N GLY A 198 -5.85 29.82 13.70
CA GLY A 198 -6.32 30.03 15.06
C GLY A 198 -5.22 29.84 16.11
N GLU A 199 -5.64 29.55 17.34
CA GLU A 199 -4.71 29.30 18.45
C GLU A 199 -3.99 27.97 18.23
N PRO A 200 -2.64 27.93 18.28
CA PRO A 200 -1.89 26.71 18.06
C PRO A 200 -2.21 25.68 19.16
N PRO A 201 -2.55 24.43 18.78
CA PRO A 201 -2.72 23.36 19.78
C PRO A 201 -1.39 23.03 20.46
N ALA A 202 -1.45 22.28 21.56
CA ALA A 202 -0.27 21.90 22.35
C ALA A 202 0.78 21.07 21.57
N SER A 203 0.39 20.48 20.44
CA SER A 203 1.25 19.72 19.53
C SER A 203 2.09 20.60 18.58
N VAL A 204 1.90 21.93 18.60
CA VAL A 204 2.68 22.87 17.79
C VAL A 204 3.99 23.25 18.48
N VAL A 205 5.10 23.08 17.77
CA VAL A 205 6.42 23.57 18.14
C VAL A 205 6.71 24.86 17.36
N THR A 206 7.22 25.89 18.03
CA THR A 206 7.66 27.15 17.40
C THR A 206 9.17 27.24 17.40
N PHE A 207 9.78 27.43 16.23
CA PHE A 207 11.22 27.62 16.06
C PHE A 207 11.64 29.08 16.26
N ASP A 208 12.92 29.32 16.49
CA ASP A 208 13.50 30.67 16.68
C ASP A 208 13.26 31.59 15.46
N SER A 209 13.11 31.00 14.27
CA SER A 209 12.72 31.67 13.03
C SER A 209 11.29 32.25 13.05
N GLY A 210 10.44 31.77 13.98
CA GLY A 210 9.00 31.99 14.00
C GLY A 210 8.17 30.95 13.25
N THR A 211 8.79 29.97 12.57
CA THR A 211 8.07 28.85 11.94
C THR A 211 7.36 28.02 13.01
N MET A 212 6.08 27.75 12.81
CA MET A 212 5.31 26.84 13.66
C MET A 212 5.09 25.52 12.93
N VAL A 213 5.37 24.39 13.58
CA VAL A 213 5.17 23.05 13.03
C VAL A 213 4.28 22.26 13.96
N ASN A 214 3.18 21.74 13.44
CA ASN A 214 2.31 20.82 14.15
C ASN A 214 2.75 19.38 13.86
N VAL A 215 2.96 18.57 14.89
CA VAL A 215 3.27 17.12 14.76
C VAL A 215 2.15 16.30 15.36
N MET A 216 1.62 15.34 14.61
CA MET A 216 0.48 14.52 15.03
C MET A 216 0.63 13.07 14.56
N VAL A 217 -0.03 12.16 15.30
CA VAL A 217 -0.13 10.75 14.90
C VAL A 217 -1.15 10.62 13.79
N GLU A 218 -0.77 9.90 12.75
CA GLU A 218 -1.63 9.46 11.67
C GLU A 218 -1.32 7.99 11.35
N TYR A 219 -1.95 7.43 10.31
CA TYR A 219 -1.63 6.11 9.82
C TYR A 219 -1.59 6.06 8.29
N ASN A 220 -0.94 5.02 7.78
CA ASN A 220 -1.18 4.47 6.46
C ASN A 220 -1.91 3.13 6.61
N LEU A 221 -2.97 2.95 5.82
CA LEU A 221 -3.53 1.64 5.49
C LEU A 221 -3.00 1.27 4.11
N ASP A 222 -2.12 0.28 4.09
CA ASP A 222 -1.65 -0.33 2.86
C ASP A 222 -2.59 -1.47 2.51
N PHE A 223 -3.06 -1.50 1.27
CA PHE A 223 -3.95 -2.51 0.74
C PHE A 223 -3.32 -3.19 -0.47
N GLU A 224 -3.18 -4.51 -0.42
CA GLU A 224 -2.84 -5.32 -1.61
C GLU A 224 -4.09 -6.02 -2.14
N PHE A 225 -4.53 -5.60 -3.33
CA PHE A 225 -5.76 -6.11 -3.94
C PHE A 225 -5.50 -7.41 -4.71
N SER A 226 -6.51 -8.27 -4.80
CA SER A 226 -6.42 -9.52 -5.57
C SER A 226 -6.25 -9.33 -7.08
N SER A 227 -6.48 -8.11 -7.60
CA SER A 227 -6.30 -7.77 -9.02
C SER A 227 -6.18 -6.26 -9.25
N VAL A 228 -5.62 -5.88 -10.40
CA VAL A 228 -5.51 -4.48 -10.85
C VAL A 228 -6.90 -3.85 -11.02
N GLU A 229 -7.89 -4.59 -11.51
CA GLU A 229 -9.27 -4.10 -11.67
C GLU A 229 -9.90 -3.75 -10.31
N ARG A 230 -9.66 -4.57 -9.29
CA ARG A 230 -10.13 -4.29 -7.93
C ARG A 230 -9.41 -3.09 -7.33
N LYS A 231 -8.08 -2.98 -7.53
CA LYS A 231 -7.32 -1.78 -7.16
C LYS A 231 -7.91 -0.53 -7.81
N GLN A 232 -8.22 -0.58 -9.11
CA GLN A 232 -8.79 0.54 -9.86
C GLN A 232 -10.19 0.94 -9.37
N ALA A 233 -11.03 -0.02 -8.97
CA ALA A 233 -12.37 0.24 -8.44
C ALA A 233 -12.36 0.94 -7.06
N PHE A 234 -11.22 0.97 -6.35
CA PHE A 234 -11.13 1.60 -5.04
C PHE A 234 -11.42 3.11 -5.06
N MET A 235 -11.07 3.80 -6.15
CA MET A 235 -11.39 5.23 -6.28
C MET A 235 -12.90 5.49 -6.22
N ASP A 236 -13.71 4.65 -6.86
CA ASP A 236 -15.16 4.82 -6.89
C ASP A 236 -15.75 4.57 -5.49
N LEU A 237 -15.23 3.58 -4.75
CA LEU A 237 -15.57 3.36 -3.34
C LEU A 237 -15.34 4.61 -2.48
N ILE A 238 -14.18 5.26 -2.65
CA ILE A 238 -13.84 6.45 -1.87
C ILE A 238 -14.71 7.64 -2.28
N ASN A 239 -14.93 7.85 -3.58
CA ASN A 239 -15.79 8.95 -4.05
C ASN A 239 -17.24 8.80 -3.58
N ASP A 240 -17.76 7.58 -3.52
CA ASP A 240 -19.17 7.34 -3.15
C ASP A 240 -19.42 7.49 -1.64
N TYR A 241 -18.42 7.21 -0.79
CA TYR A 241 -18.66 7.03 0.65
C TYR A 241 -17.65 7.69 1.59
N ALA A 242 -16.46 8.05 1.14
CA ALA A 242 -15.36 8.48 2.02
C ALA A 242 -14.71 9.81 1.60
N LYS A 243 -15.24 10.45 0.57
CA LYS A 243 -14.88 11.77 0.13
C LYS A 243 -16.07 12.71 0.33
N ARG A 244 -15.78 13.92 0.79
CA ARG A 244 -16.75 15.01 0.91
C ARG A 244 -16.67 15.95 -0.28
N ASP A 245 -17.82 16.38 -0.78
CA ASP A 245 -18.01 17.41 -1.79
C ASP A 245 -18.93 18.55 -1.30
N ASP A 246 -19.67 18.34 -0.22
CA ASP A 246 -20.50 19.38 0.42
C ASP A 246 -20.44 19.33 1.96
N GLU A 247 -20.60 20.49 2.63
CA GLU A 247 -20.59 20.58 4.10
C GLU A 247 -21.67 19.69 4.75
N ASP A 248 -22.87 19.68 4.17
CA ASP A 248 -24.04 18.95 4.66
C ASP A 248 -24.24 17.59 3.97
N GLU A 249 -23.20 17.06 3.31
CA GLU A 249 -23.29 15.80 2.60
C GLU A 249 -23.58 14.62 3.56
N ALA A 250 -24.62 13.86 3.24
CA ALA A 250 -25.08 12.72 4.02
C ALA A 250 -24.71 11.41 3.33
N GLY A 251 -24.54 10.33 4.11
CA GLY A 251 -24.22 9.00 3.60
C GLY A 251 -22.74 8.67 3.56
N LEU A 252 -21.87 9.59 3.97
CA LEU A 252 -20.44 9.39 4.10
C LEU A 252 -20.08 8.67 5.41
N ILE A 253 -18.96 7.95 5.40
CA ILE A 253 -18.31 7.45 6.62
C ILE A 253 -17.75 8.61 7.45
N ILE A 254 -17.52 8.35 8.73
CA ILE A 254 -17.08 9.37 9.69
C ILE A 254 -15.78 10.05 9.22
N ASP A 255 -15.64 11.35 9.48
CA ASP A 255 -14.44 12.14 9.16
C ASP A 255 -14.01 12.12 7.69
N ALA A 256 -14.92 11.84 6.74
CA ALA A 256 -14.65 11.95 5.31
C ALA A 256 -14.07 13.33 4.94
N TRP A 257 -12.90 13.31 4.29
CA TRP A 257 -12.17 14.49 3.86
C TRP A 257 -12.64 15.00 2.51
N TRP A 258 -12.48 16.31 2.29
CA TRP A 258 -12.63 16.95 0.98
C TRP A 258 -11.56 16.48 -0.01
N GLN A 259 -10.34 16.28 0.54
CA GLN A 259 -9.15 15.91 -0.21
C GLN A 259 -8.55 14.62 0.41
N PRO A 260 -9.22 13.46 0.29
CA PRO A 260 -8.70 12.21 0.82
C PRO A 260 -7.35 11.91 0.18
N PHE A 261 -6.40 11.34 0.93
CA PHE A 261 -5.07 11.05 0.42
C PHE A 261 -4.88 9.54 0.24
N TYR A 262 -4.84 9.11 -1.01
CA TYR A 262 -4.45 7.76 -1.36
C TYR A 262 -3.63 7.73 -2.65
N ARG A 263 -2.71 6.78 -2.73
CA ARG A 263 -1.68 6.74 -3.78
C ARG A 263 -1.34 5.33 -4.23
N SER A 264 -1.02 5.20 -5.51
CA SER A 264 -0.40 4.02 -6.10
C SER A 264 1.04 4.31 -6.49
N TYR A 265 1.86 3.26 -6.54
CA TYR A 265 3.26 3.32 -6.96
C TYR A 265 3.45 2.95 -8.44
N VAL A 266 2.36 2.75 -9.15
CA VAL A 266 2.31 2.52 -10.60
C VAL A 266 1.19 3.36 -11.22
N PRO A 267 1.23 3.64 -12.54
CA PRO A 267 0.17 4.40 -13.21
C PRO A 267 -1.22 3.81 -13.02
N MET A 268 -2.20 4.66 -12.74
CA MET A 268 -3.61 4.29 -12.62
C MET A 268 -4.49 5.25 -13.41
N ASP A 269 -5.59 4.73 -13.97
CA ASP A 269 -6.54 5.56 -14.72
C ASP A 269 -7.23 6.55 -13.77
N ARG A 270 -7.39 7.80 -14.21
CA ARG A 270 -7.95 8.93 -13.43
C ARG A 270 -7.11 9.40 -12.23
N TYR A 271 -5.88 8.93 -12.08
CA TYR A 271 -4.94 9.44 -11.07
C TYR A 271 -3.95 10.41 -11.69
N GLU A 272 -3.43 11.32 -10.87
CA GLU A 272 -2.49 12.36 -11.28
C GLU A 272 -1.09 12.09 -10.70
N PRO A 273 -0.01 12.38 -11.45
CA PRO A 273 1.35 12.07 -11.02
C PRO A 273 1.88 13.09 -10.02
N LEU A 274 2.53 12.61 -8.96
CA LEU A 274 3.34 13.36 -8.00
C LEU A 274 4.67 12.65 -7.76
N SER A 275 5.55 13.30 -7.01
CA SER A 275 6.80 12.68 -6.55
C SER A 275 6.75 12.47 -5.04
N GLU A 276 7.04 11.25 -4.61
CA GLU A 276 7.32 10.93 -3.22
C GLU A 276 8.85 10.87 -3.04
N ASN A 277 9.39 11.77 -2.24
CA ASN A 277 10.80 11.82 -1.93
C ASN A 277 11.01 11.18 -0.56
N ARG A 278 11.70 10.04 -0.55
CA ARG A 278 11.95 9.22 0.62
C ARG A 278 13.34 9.53 1.15
N VAL A 279 13.40 9.97 2.40
CA VAL A 279 14.64 10.33 3.09
C VAL A 279 14.86 9.31 4.21
N GLN A 280 15.93 8.52 4.11
CA GLN A 280 16.30 7.55 5.15
C GLN A 280 17.05 8.25 6.28
N ILE A 281 16.63 8.03 7.52
CA ILE A 281 17.25 8.60 8.72
C ILE A 281 17.25 7.53 9.82
N GLY A 282 18.39 6.86 10.02
CA GLY A 282 18.48 5.75 10.97
C GLY A 282 17.57 4.58 10.55
N GLY A 283 16.66 4.16 11.43
CA GLY A 283 15.64 3.14 11.16
C GLY A 283 14.34 3.68 10.54
N TYR A 284 14.27 4.99 10.26
CA TYR A 284 13.06 5.66 9.81
C TYR A 284 13.15 6.11 8.35
N GLN A 285 11.97 6.21 7.72
CA GLN A 285 11.79 6.84 6.42
C GLN A 285 10.89 8.05 6.56
N ALA A 286 11.33 9.20 6.06
CA ALA A 286 10.49 10.37 5.87
C ALA A 286 10.02 10.48 4.41
N ASP A 287 8.71 10.49 4.21
CA ASP A 287 8.04 10.70 2.93
C ASP A 287 7.64 12.17 2.77
N ILE A 288 8.17 12.81 1.72
CA ILE A 288 7.85 14.19 1.35
C ILE A 288 7.25 14.19 -0.05
N VAL A 289 5.97 14.54 -0.15
CA VAL A 289 5.25 14.59 -1.42
C VAL A 289 5.39 15.96 -2.05
N THR A 290 5.79 16.00 -3.32
CA THR A 290 5.98 17.24 -4.08
C THR A 290 5.36 17.13 -5.48
N LEU A 291 5.19 18.27 -6.13
CA LEU A 291 5.01 18.28 -7.59
C LEU A 291 6.29 17.74 -8.26
N PRO A 292 6.19 17.08 -9.42
CA PRO A 292 7.37 16.51 -10.10
C PRO A 292 8.47 17.52 -10.42
N ALA A 293 8.10 18.77 -10.71
CA ALA A 293 9.05 19.85 -11.00
C ALA A 293 9.90 20.27 -9.79
N ASP A 294 9.39 20.03 -8.57
CA ASP A 294 10.03 20.49 -7.33
C ASP A 294 10.90 19.39 -6.67
N ALA A 295 10.78 18.14 -7.12
CA ALA A 295 11.44 16.98 -6.51
C ALA A 295 12.97 17.08 -6.56
N ALA A 296 13.57 17.23 -7.76
CA ALA A 296 15.02 17.18 -7.92
C ALA A 296 15.76 18.29 -7.13
N PRO A 297 15.35 19.58 -7.20
CA PRO A 297 16.00 20.62 -6.41
C PRO A 297 15.90 20.41 -4.90
N MET A 298 14.81 19.80 -4.43
CA MET A 298 14.62 19.48 -3.01
C MET A 298 15.56 18.35 -2.58
N VAL A 299 15.60 17.25 -3.34
CA VAL A 299 16.47 16.10 -3.09
C VAL A 299 17.94 16.50 -3.05
N GLU A 300 18.38 17.31 -4.02
CA GLU A 300 19.76 17.82 -4.06
C GLU A 300 20.13 18.58 -2.79
N LYS A 301 19.22 19.39 -2.23
CA LYS A 301 19.46 20.12 -0.97
C LYS A 301 19.50 19.19 0.23
N ILE A 302 18.48 18.34 0.38
CA ILE A 302 18.35 17.44 1.54
C ILE A 302 19.53 16.47 1.61
N ALA A 303 20.01 15.95 0.48
CA ALA A 303 21.14 15.03 0.42
C ALA A 303 22.49 15.64 0.91
N THR A 304 22.57 16.97 1.08
CA THR A 304 23.77 17.63 1.64
C THR A 304 23.76 17.78 3.15
N VAL A 305 22.66 17.40 3.82
CA VAL A 305 22.47 17.60 5.26
C VAL A 305 23.08 16.44 6.04
N ASP A 306 23.96 16.76 6.98
CA ASP A 306 24.57 15.76 7.87
C ASP A 306 23.49 14.97 8.64
N GLY A 307 23.62 13.64 8.66
CA GLY A 307 22.67 12.73 9.31
C GLY A 307 21.55 12.22 8.40
N VAL A 308 21.40 12.77 7.20
CA VAL A 308 20.55 12.20 6.15
C VAL A 308 21.26 11.01 5.50
N GLY A 309 20.54 9.90 5.34
CA GLY A 309 20.96 8.72 4.60
C GLY A 309 20.65 8.82 3.11
N GLU A 310 20.18 7.72 2.52
CA GLU A 310 19.75 7.72 1.12
C GLU A 310 18.51 8.60 0.93
N VAL A 311 18.53 9.42 -0.12
CA VAL A 311 17.36 10.15 -0.60
C VAL A 311 17.00 9.59 -1.97
N SER A 312 15.78 9.07 -2.10
CA SER A 312 15.27 8.55 -3.35
C SER A 312 13.94 9.22 -3.72
N THR A 313 13.67 9.33 -5.02
CA THR A 313 12.38 9.82 -5.52
C THR A 313 11.67 8.67 -6.21
N THR A 314 10.41 8.45 -5.83
CA THR A 314 9.50 7.52 -6.47
C THR A 314 8.35 8.29 -7.08
N GLU A 315 8.01 7.99 -8.33
CA GLU A 315 6.79 8.51 -8.94
C GLU A 315 5.58 7.82 -8.31
N ILE A 316 4.58 8.60 -7.94
CA ILE A 316 3.33 8.11 -7.35
C ILE A 316 2.15 8.70 -8.11
N TRP A 317 1.04 7.97 -8.11
CA TRP A 317 -0.21 8.39 -8.74
C TRP A 317 -1.23 8.58 -7.63
N VAL A 318 -1.74 9.80 -7.49
CA VAL A 318 -2.68 10.20 -6.44
C VAL A 318 -4.06 10.51 -7.01
N ASN A 319 -5.07 10.50 -6.16
CA ASN A 319 -6.41 10.90 -6.57
C ASN A 319 -6.47 12.38 -6.99
N PRO A 320 -7.37 12.75 -7.92
CA PRO A 320 -7.46 14.11 -8.45
C PRO A 320 -7.71 15.18 -7.38
N ALA A 321 -8.44 14.83 -6.32
CA ALA A 321 -8.73 15.75 -5.22
C ALA A 321 -7.42 16.17 -4.53
N PHE A 322 -6.62 15.20 -4.08
CA PHE A 322 -5.33 15.48 -3.46
C PHE A 322 -4.36 16.20 -4.41
N TYR A 323 -4.35 15.85 -5.70
CA TYR A 323 -3.53 16.59 -6.67
C TYR A 323 -3.91 18.07 -6.77
N ARG A 324 -5.22 18.38 -6.82
CA ARG A 324 -5.70 19.76 -6.83
C ARG A 324 -5.24 20.53 -5.58
N TYR A 325 -5.30 19.88 -4.40
CA TYR A 325 -4.72 20.44 -3.18
C TYR A 325 -3.23 20.78 -3.33
N MET A 326 -2.43 19.88 -3.93
CA MET A 326 -0.99 20.10 -4.13
C MET A 326 -0.67 21.25 -5.10
N VAL A 327 -1.55 21.55 -6.06
CA VAL A 327 -1.40 22.72 -6.95
C VAL A 327 -2.06 23.99 -6.40
N GLY A 328 -2.59 23.95 -5.17
CA GLY A 328 -3.20 25.09 -4.49
C GLY A 328 -4.68 25.33 -4.82
N ASP A 329 -5.33 24.39 -5.49
CA ASP A 329 -6.76 24.43 -5.83
C ASP A 329 -7.56 23.52 -4.88
N PHE A 330 -7.83 23.99 -3.67
CA PHE A 330 -8.49 23.21 -2.62
C PHE A 330 -9.99 23.48 -2.49
N LYS A 331 -10.55 24.28 -3.41
CA LYS A 331 -11.95 24.72 -3.42
C LYS A 331 -12.85 23.82 -4.24
#